data_AF-A0A1I7YJ10-F1
#
_entry.id   AF-A0A1I7YJ10-F1
#
_cell.length_a   1.000
_cell.length_b   1.000
_cell.length_c   1.000
_cell.angle_alpha   90.00
_cell.angle_beta   90.00
_cell.angle_gamma   90.00
#
_symmetry.space_group_name_H-M   'P 1'
#
loop_
_entity.id
_entity.type
_entity.pdbx_description
1 polymer ?
#
loop_
_entity_poly.entity_id
_entity_poly.type
_entity_poly.pdbx_seq_one_letter_code
_entity_poly.pdbx_strand_id
1 'polypeptide(L)'
;MRTQKRTNRGRAFIHTLESFNLSTGFKYGFVGGIAHQILQHAIFVEKVDSPVYTAELKCYADFYAQEQFCMEPPDKCPVGAAKAEDGFIDVEGARIAFAALQKALNDQSHGVSDASDKYTEEQWFFFGLQFADCGMAMTRRKEKELMDDDSSPRPQIRVNAIAQQMKGFTEAFGCQKNDRNYVTEKQCNIHASKDMDGGRDSEDSEAVTQSVDFSKDGPQAASDAMARFYELYFYLFVLVARML
;
A
#
# COMPACT_ATOMS: atom_id res chain seq x y z
N MET A 1 -17.90 22.11 33.60
CA MET A 1 -17.71 21.31 32.36
C MET A 1 -16.42 21.76 31.68
N ARG A 2 -15.39 20.92 31.65
CA ARG A 2 -14.13 21.20 30.94
C ARG A 2 -14.22 20.59 29.54
N THR A 3 -14.29 21.43 28.51
CA THR A 3 -14.17 21.01 27.13
C THR A 3 -12.72 20.60 26.86
N GLN A 4 -12.52 19.30 26.69
CA GLN A 4 -11.23 18.72 26.33
C GLN A 4 -10.92 19.06 24.87
N LYS A 5 -10.11 20.09 24.64
CA LYS A 5 -9.51 20.39 23.33
C LYS A 5 -8.62 19.23 22.93
N ARG A 6 -9.13 18.31 22.10
CA ARG A 6 -8.29 17.36 21.36
C ARG A 6 -7.35 18.19 20.49
N THR A 7 -6.06 18.10 20.78
CA THR A 7 -5.02 18.75 19.97
C THR A 7 -4.73 17.84 18.79
N ASN A 8 -5.28 18.20 17.62
CA ASN A 8 -5.05 17.55 16.33
C ASN A 8 -3.61 17.83 15.85
N ARG A 9 -2.61 17.10 16.36
CA ARG A 9 -1.19 17.32 15.99
C ARG A 9 -0.72 16.56 14.74
N GLY A 10 -1.56 15.71 14.14
CA GLY A 10 -1.20 14.90 12.96
C GLY A 10 -1.42 15.55 11.59
N ARG A 11 -1.69 16.86 11.51
CA ARG A 11 -2.24 17.48 10.29
C ARG A 11 -1.24 18.17 9.38
N ALA A 12 0.04 18.32 9.73
CA ALA A 12 0.93 19.23 8.99
C ALA A 12 1.18 18.82 7.53
N PHE A 13 1.40 17.54 7.22
CA PHE A 13 1.61 17.08 5.84
C PHE A 13 0.31 17.09 5.03
N ILE A 14 -0.78 16.63 5.65
CA ILE A 14 -2.13 16.68 5.07
C ILE A 14 -2.50 18.14 4.76
N HIS A 15 -2.13 19.10 5.60
CA HIS A 15 -2.41 20.52 5.40
C HIS A 15 -1.72 21.13 4.17
N THR A 16 -0.49 20.69 3.84
CA THR A 16 0.15 21.11 2.57
C THR A 16 -0.65 20.57 1.38
N LEU A 17 -1.09 19.32 1.43
CA LEU A 17 -1.97 18.74 0.38
C LEU A 17 -3.38 19.34 0.40
N GLU A 18 -3.87 19.83 1.54
CA GLU A 18 -5.15 20.55 1.67
C GLU A 18 -5.13 21.86 0.88
N SER A 19 -3.98 22.54 0.77
CA SER A 19 -3.87 23.77 -0.05
C SER A 19 -4.07 23.52 -1.55
N PHE A 20 -3.92 22.27 -2.01
CA PHE A 20 -4.15 21.87 -3.40
C PHE A 20 -5.57 21.35 -3.66
N ASN A 21 -6.45 21.36 -2.64
CA ASN A 21 -7.83 20.85 -2.71
C ASN A 21 -7.93 19.44 -3.31
N LEU A 22 -6.95 18.58 -3.01
CA LEU A 22 -6.92 17.19 -3.48
C LEU A 22 -7.97 16.36 -2.74
N SER A 23 -8.50 15.33 -3.40
CA SER A 23 -9.41 14.36 -2.78
C SER A 23 -8.77 13.68 -1.57
N THR A 24 -9.60 13.20 -0.65
CA THR A 24 -9.12 12.51 0.56
C THR A 24 -8.35 11.26 0.15
N GLY A 25 -8.90 10.47 -0.76
CA GLY A 25 -8.29 9.32 -1.40
C GLY A 25 -6.88 9.61 -1.88
N PHE A 26 -6.68 10.65 -2.68
CA PHE A 26 -5.36 11.00 -3.21
C PHE A 26 -4.35 11.26 -2.09
N LYS A 27 -4.75 11.99 -1.04
CA LYS A 27 -3.87 12.29 0.11
C LYS A 27 -3.43 11.01 0.81
N TYR A 28 -4.37 10.10 1.09
CA TYR A 28 -4.05 8.80 1.72
C TYR A 28 -3.22 7.92 0.79
N GLY A 29 -3.48 7.94 -0.51
CA GLY A 29 -2.72 7.22 -1.52
C GLY A 29 -1.27 7.67 -1.59
N PHE A 30 -1.05 8.99 -1.66
CA PHE A 30 0.29 9.56 -1.65
C PHE A 30 1.05 9.19 -0.37
N VAL A 31 0.37 9.26 0.79
CA VAL A 31 0.93 8.83 2.08
C VAL A 31 1.29 7.34 2.07
N GLY A 32 0.47 6.49 1.45
CA GLY A 32 0.76 5.07 1.23
C GLY A 32 2.00 4.85 0.38
N GLY A 33 2.22 5.69 -0.65
CA GLY A 33 3.39 5.58 -1.52
C GLY A 33 4.69 5.93 -0.80
N ILE A 34 4.65 6.93 0.09
CA ILE A 34 5.82 7.28 0.93
C ILE A 34 5.93 6.42 2.20
N ALA A 35 4.92 5.60 2.52
CA ALA A 35 4.95 4.67 3.65
C ALA A 35 6.12 3.69 3.54
N HIS A 36 6.57 3.43 2.31
CA HIS A 36 7.76 2.63 2.05
C HIS A 36 8.96 3.09 2.87
N GLN A 37 9.29 4.39 2.83
CA GLN A 37 10.45 4.95 3.55
C GLN A 37 10.30 4.75 5.06
N ILE A 38 9.07 4.86 5.56
CA ILE A 38 8.77 4.71 6.99
C ILE A 38 8.91 3.27 7.44
N LEU A 39 8.29 2.33 6.72
CA LEU A 39 8.35 0.91 7.07
C LEU A 39 9.76 0.36 6.87
N GLN A 40 10.49 0.82 5.86
CA GLN A 40 11.89 0.49 5.67
C GLN A 40 12.73 0.97 6.87
N HIS A 41 12.48 2.16 7.42
CA HIS A 41 13.21 2.59 8.62
C HIS A 41 12.70 1.97 9.93
N ALA A 42 11.44 1.56 10.01
CA ALA A 42 10.86 1.01 11.23
C ALA A 42 11.11 -0.51 11.38
N ILE A 43 10.96 -1.28 10.30
CA ILE A 43 11.07 -2.75 10.30
C ILE A 43 12.55 -3.16 10.33
N PHE A 44 13.44 -2.45 9.66
CA PHE A 44 14.86 -2.82 9.61
C PHE A 44 15.61 -2.64 10.93
N VAL A 45 14.99 -2.03 11.95
CA VAL A 45 15.59 -1.92 13.29
C VAL A 45 15.54 -3.27 14.04
N GLU A 46 14.62 -4.17 13.70
CA GLU A 46 14.56 -5.52 14.27
C GLU A 46 14.24 -6.55 13.18
N LYS A 47 15.24 -7.36 12.80
CA LYS A 47 14.97 -8.56 11.99
C LYS A 47 14.03 -9.47 12.77
N VAL A 48 12.76 -9.49 12.36
CA VAL A 48 11.74 -10.34 12.97
C VAL A 48 12.00 -11.79 12.53
N ASP A 49 12.72 -12.54 13.36
CA ASP A 49 12.92 -13.97 13.15
C ASP A 49 11.65 -14.74 13.55
N SER A 50 10.68 -14.75 12.63
CA SER A 50 9.41 -15.45 12.79
C SER A 50 9.16 -16.35 11.57
N PRO A 51 8.76 -17.62 11.77
CA PRO A 51 8.38 -18.50 10.66
C PRO A 51 7.29 -17.91 9.77
N VAL A 52 6.38 -17.10 10.34
CA VAL A 52 5.33 -16.39 9.58
C VAL A 52 5.97 -15.35 8.68
N TYR A 53 6.90 -14.56 9.21
CA TYR A 53 7.60 -13.53 8.43
C TYR A 53 8.39 -14.15 7.27
N THR A 54 9.12 -15.24 7.53
CA THR A 54 9.87 -15.98 6.49
C THR A 54 8.95 -16.58 5.42
N ALA A 55 7.80 -17.14 5.81
CA ALA A 55 6.84 -17.71 4.87
C ALA A 55 6.24 -16.65 3.94
N GLU A 56 5.92 -15.47 4.49
CA GLU A 56 5.36 -14.37 3.71
C GLU A 56 6.39 -13.70 2.81
N LEU A 57 7.63 -13.50 3.29
CA LEU A 57 8.73 -13.06 2.41
C LEU A 57 8.94 -14.05 1.26
N LYS A 58 8.83 -15.35 1.51
CA LYS A 58 8.87 -16.35 0.44
C LYS A 58 7.70 -16.18 -0.53
N CYS A 59 6.49 -15.90 -0.05
CA CYS A 59 5.34 -15.60 -0.91
C CYS A 59 5.65 -14.42 -1.84
N TYR A 60 6.16 -13.31 -1.29
CA TYR A 60 6.53 -12.14 -2.08
C TYR A 60 7.67 -12.46 -3.06
N ALA A 61 8.68 -13.22 -2.66
CA ALA A 61 9.75 -13.65 -3.55
C ALA A 61 9.21 -14.43 -4.77
N ASP A 62 8.32 -15.38 -4.52
CA ASP A 62 7.69 -16.19 -5.57
C ASP A 62 6.77 -15.30 -6.46
N PHE A 63 6.06 -14.33 -5.88
CA PHE A 63 5.20 -13.38 -6.60
C PHE A 63 6.01 -12.45 -7.51
N TYR A 64 7.07 -11.82 -7.02
CA TYR A 64 7.89 -10.91 -7.81
C TYR A 64 8.67 -11.63 -8.91
N ALA A 65 8.95 -12.93 -8.77
CA ALA A 65 9.63 -13.72 -9.80
C ALA A 65 8.75 -14.05 -11.03
N GLN A 66 7.46 -13.70 -11.02
CA GLN A 66 6.53 -14.06 -12.10
C GLN A 66 6.84 -13.35 -13.43
N GLU A 67 6.56 -14.05 -14.54
CA GLU A 67 6.91 -13.60 -15.89
C GLU A 67 6.28 -12.25 -16.29
N GLN A 68 5.11 -11.94 -15.73
CA GLN A 68 4.40 -10.68 -15.96
C GLN A 68 5.19 -9.42 -15.55
N PHE A 69 6.22 -9.57 -14.72
CA PHE A 69 7.11 -8.49 -14.31
C PHE A 69 8.39 -8.41 -15.14
N CYS A 70 8.63 -9.37 -16.04
CA CYS A 70 9.77 -9.33 -16.94
C CYS A 70 9.69 -8.14 -17.89
N MET A 71 10.86 -7.68 -18.32
CA MET A 71 10.99 -6.78 -19.46
C MET A 71 10.74 -7.57 -20.76
N GLU A 72 10.36 -6.87 -21.85
CA GLU A 72 10.16 -7.52 -23.15
C GLU A 72 11.40 -8.27 -23.65
N PRO A 73 11.26 -9.44 -24.29
CA PRO A 73 12.41 -10.19 -24.80
C PRO A 73 13.32 -9.33 -25.68
N PRO A 74 14.65 -9.46 -25.56
CA PRO A 74 15.40 -10.48 -24.81
C PRO A 74 15.74 -10.06 -23.37
N ASP A 75 15.01 -9.11 -22.78
CA ASP A 75 15.39 -8.53 -21.50
C ASP A 75 15.03 -9.40 -20.28
N LYS A 76 15.47 -8.94 -19.10
CA LYS A 76 15.57 -9.74 -17.88
C LYS A 76 14.28 -9.73 -17.05
N CYS A 77 14.06 -10.82 -16.34
CA CYS A 77 13.07 -10.95 -15.27
C CYS A 77 13.66 -10.50 -13.92
N PRO A 78 12.84 -9.96 -13.00
CA PRO A 78 13.33 -9.52 -11.70
C PRO A 78 13.75 -10.73 -10.85
N VAL A 79 14.81 -10.57 -10.06
CA VAL A 79 15.20 -11.59 -9.06
C VAL A 79 14.25 -11.48 -7.87
N GLY A 80 13.18 -12.30 -7.86
CA GLY A 80 12.09 -12.18 -6.87
C GLY A 80 12.55 -12.13 -5.41
N ALA A 81 13.54 -12.94 -5.03
CA ALA A 81 14.11 -12.92 -3.68
C ALA A 81 14.75 -11.57 -3.30
N ALA A 82 15.39 -10.87 -4.25
CA ALA A 82 15.94 -9.54 -4.01
C ALA A 82 14.82 -8.50 -3.83
N LYS A 83 13.67 -8.68 -4.51
CA LYS A 83 12.54 -7.74 -4.48
C LYS A 83 11.59 -7.93 -3.32
N ALA A 84 11.65 -9.08 -2.66
CA ALA A 84 10.62 -9.52 -1.73
C ALA A 84 10.42 -8.56 -0.55
N GLU A 85 11.49 -8.02 0.01
CA GLU A 85 11.44 -7.18 1.21
C GLU A 85 10.90 -5.77 0.93
N ASP A 86 11.49 -5.07 -0.04
CA ASP A 86 11.01 -3.74 -0.46
C ASP A 86 9.60 -3.81 -1.05
N GLY A 87 9.29 -4.87 -1.80
CA GLY A 87 7.96 -5.11 -2.35
C GLY A 87 6.90 -5.45 -1.30
N PHE A 88 7.26 -6.23 -0.28
CA PHE A 88 6.42 -6.44 0.90
C PHE A 88 6.06 -5.10 1.56
N ILE A 89 7.06 -4.25 1.76
CA ILE A 89 6.90 -2.92 2.36
C ILE A 89 5.93 -2.05 1.54
N ASP A 90 6.06 -2.07 0.21
CA ASP A 90 5.16 -1.33 -0.69
C ASP A 90 3.70 -1.75 -0.52
N VAL A 91 3.46 -3.06 -0.56
CA VAL A 91 2.12 -3.62 -0.49
C VAL A 91 1.50 -3.43 0.89
N GLU A 92 2.21 -3.70 1.97
CA GLU A 92 1.66 -3.51 3.32
C GLU A 92 1.48 -2.03 3.66
N GLY A 93 2.41 -1.16 3.25
CA GLY A 93 2.27 0.29 3.40
C GLY A 93 1.01 0.81 2.71
N ALA A 94 0.75 0.35 1.48
CA ALA A 94 -0.48 0.66 0.76
C ALA A 94 -1.72 0.10 1.46
N ARG A 95 -1.70 -1.15 1.95
CA ARG A 95 -2.84 -1.73 2.68
C ARG A 95 -3.19 -0.97 3.95
N ILE A 96 -2.19 -0.60 4.76
CA ILE A 96 -2.39 0.19 5.99
C ILE A 96 -3.01 1.55 5.65
N ALA A 97 -2.48 2.24 4.64
CA ALA A 97 -3.00 3.53 4.22
C ALA A 97 -4.43 3.43 3.66
N PHE A 98 -4.73 2.38 2.90
CA PHE A 98 -6.08 2.13 2.36
C PHE A 98 -7.09 1.82 3.47
N ALA A 99 -6.73 1.00 4.45
CA ALA A 99 -7.58 0.74 5.61
C ALA A 99 -7.86 2.02 6.41
N ALA A 100 -6.87 2.90 6.56
CA ALA A 100 -7.05 4.20 7.21
C ALA A 100 -7.98 5.12 6.41
N LEU A 101 -7.91 5.12 5.08
CA LEU A 101 -8.85 5.82 4.21
C LEU A 101 -10.28 5.29 4.42
N GLN A 102 -10.48 3.98 4.34
CA GLN A 102 -11.79 3.36 4.50
C GLN A 102 -12.42 3.74 5.85
N LYS A 103 -11.63 3.72 6.93
CA LYS A 103 -12.09 4.20 8.24
C LYS A 103 -12.48 5.68 8.22
N ALA A 104 -11.66 6.53 7.61
CA ALA A 104 -11.94 7.97 7.51
C ALA A 104 -13.20 8.28 6.69
N LEU A 105 -13.48 7.51 5.63
CA LEU A 105 -14.69 7.63 4.83
C LEU A 105 -15.93 7.19 5.62
N ASN A 106 -15.82 6.12 6.41
CA ASN A 106 -16.92 5.64 7.26
C ASN A 106 -17.22 6.59 8.43
N ASP A 107 -16.19 7.21 9.02
CA ASP A 107 -16.35 8.19 10.11
C ASP A 107 -16.92 9.53 9.62
N GLN A 108 -16.77 9.84 8.33
CA GLN A 108 -17.37 11.02 7.72
C GLN A 108 -18.82 10.75 7.32
N SER A 109 -19.74 10.98 8.26
CA SER A 109 -21.17 11.05 7.96
C SER A 109 -21.44 12.19 6.97
N HIS A 110 -21.48 11.88 5.67
CA HIS A 110 -22.00 12.74 4.60
C HIS A 110 -21.32 14.11 4.40
N GLY A 111 -20.05 14.09 4.04
CA GLY A 111 -19.43 15.18 3.29
C GLY A 111 -18.79 14.61 2.03
N VAL A 112 -19.59 14.33 0.99
CA VAL A 112 -19.06 13.94 -0.32
C VAL A 112 -18.09 15.05 -0.75
N SER A 113 -16.84 14.67 -1.01
CA SER A 113 -15.87 15.61 -1.56
C SER A 113 -16.34 16.01 -2.96
N ASP A 114 -16.67 17.28 -3.17
CA ASP A 114 -16.96 17.90 -4.49
C ASP A 114 -15.74 17.85 -5.46
N ALA A 115 -14.61 17.25 -5.07
CA ALA A 115 -13.34 17.45 -5.75
C ALA A 115 -13.12 16.59 -7.01
N SER A 116 -14.05 15.70 -7.39
CA SER A 116 -13.99 15.04 -8.71
C SER A 116 -15.22 14.18 -8.98
N ASP A 117 -16.16 14.66 -9.80
CA ASP A 117 -17.30 13.86 -10.26
C ASP A 117 -16.91 12.60 -11.06
N LYS A 118 -15.64 12.43 -11.41
CA LYS A 118 -15.16 11.38 -12.32
C LYS A 118 -14.67 10.11 -11.62
N TYR A 119 -14.14 10.22 -10.40
CA TYR A 119 -13.50 9.10 -9.70
C TYR A 119 -13.88 9.04 -8.23
N THR A 120 -14.01 7.82 -7.70
CA THR A 120 -14.24 7.61 -6.26
C THR A 120 -12.98 7.91 -5.43
N GLU A 121 -13.14 8.05 -4.11
CA GLU A 121 -12.02 8.25 -3.20
C GLU A 121 -11.05 7.04 -3.22
N GLU A 122 -11.55 5.81 -3.41
CA GLU A 122 -10.72 4.62 -3.59
C GLU A 122 -9.91 4.67 -4.88
N GLN A 123 -10.50 5.12 -5.99
CA GLN A 123 -9.76 5.29 -7.23
C GLN A 123 -8.68 6.37 -7.10
N TRP A 124 -9.02 7.48 -6.45
CA TRP A 124 -8.05 8.53 -6.14
C TRP A 124 -6.91 8.07 -5.25
N PHE A 125 -7.16 7.15 -4.33
CA PHE A 125 -6.11 6.53 -3.52
C PHE A 125 -5.07 5.84 -4.39
N PHE A 126 -5.48 5.02 -5.34
CA PHE A 126 -4.54 4.35 -6.23
C PHE A 126 -3.84 5.33 -7.19
N PHE A 127 -4.49 6.42 -7.59
CA PHE A 127 -3.80 7.51 -8.31
C PHE A 127 -2.74 8.21 -7.46
N GLY A 128 -3.03 8.46 -6.17
CA GLY A 128 -2.07 9.04 -5.24
C GLY A 128 -0.85 8.15 -5.01
N LEU A 129 -1.07 6.84 -4.90
CA LEU A 129 0.01 5.84 -4.82
C LEU A 129 0.91 5.90 -6.07
N GLN A 130 0.31 5.79 -7.25
CA GLN A 130 1.02 5.85 -8.52
C GLN A 130 1.81 7.16 -8.67
N PHE A 131 1.25 8.27 -8.20
CA PHE A 131 1.89 9.58 -8.28
C PHE A 131 3.20 9.64 -7.49
N ALA A 132 3.31 8.95 -6.35
CA ALA A 132 4.56 8.90 -5.57
C ALA A 132 5.71 8.22 -6.33
N ASP A 133 5.39 7.29 -7.24
CA ASP A 133 6.34 6.60 -8.11
C ASP A 133 6.48 7.24 -9.51
N CYS A 134 5.67 8.27 -9.81
CA CYS A 134 5.76 9.03 -11.06
C CYS A 134 6.82 10.13 -10.94
N GLY A 135 7.82 10.14 -11.83
CA GLY A 135 8.74 11.27 -11.97
C GLY A 135 10.20 10.89 -12.17
N MET A 136 10.55 9.62 -12.00
CA MET A 136 11.89 9.15 -12.35
C MET A 136 11.92 8.81 -13.84
N ALA A 137 12.42 9.73 -14.66
CA ALA A 137 12.83 9.42 -16.02
C ALA A 137 13.97 8.39 -15.97
N MET A 138 13.61 7.11 -15.97
CA MET A 138 14.58 6.02 -15.94
C MET A 138 15.05 5.71 -17.36
N THR A 139 16.37 5.64 -17.53
CA THR A 139 16.94 5.07 -18.74
C THR A 139 16.73 3.56 -18.76
N ARG A 140 16.66 2.95 -19.95
CA ARG A 140 16.58 1.49 -20.10
C ARG A 140 17.70 0.75 -19.36
N ARG A 141 18.89 1.35 -19.31
CA ARG A 141 20.03 0.82 -18.55
C ARG A 141 19.73 0.77 -17.05
N LYS A 142 19.19 1.86 -16.47
CA LYS A 142 18.86 1.90 -15.05
C LYS A 142 17.71 0.96 -14.70
N GLU A 143 16.72 0.83 -15.60
CA GLU A 143 15.67 -0.19 -15.43
C GLU A 143 16.28 -1.60 -15.35
N LYS A 144 17.23 -1.93 -16.23
CA LYS A 144 17.90 -3.24 -16.22
C LYS A 144 18.69 -3.48 -14.93
N GLU A 145 19.41 -2.48 -14.44
CA GLU A 145 20.10 -2.54 -13.15
C GLU A 145 19.12 -2.85 -12.00
N LEU A 146 17.93 -2.23 -12.02
CA LEU A 146 16.86 -2.50 -11.05
C LEU A 146 16.21 -3.87 -11.22
N MET A 147 16.43 -4.61 -12.31
CA MET A 147 15.95 -5.99 -12.46
C MET A 147 16.93 -7.03 -11.90
N ASP A 148 18.20 -6.65 -11.69
CA ASP A 148 19.23 -7.51 -11.14
C ASP A 148 19.09 -7.60 -9.60
N ASP A 149 20.20 -7.58 -8.87
CA ASP A 149 20.26 -7.82 -7.42
C ASP A 149 19.90 -6.60 -6.56
N ASP A 150 19.44 -5.49 -7.18
CA ASP A 150 18.90 -4.34 -6.47
C ASP A 150 17.70 -4.79 -5.60
N SER A 151 17.52 -4.28 -4.38
CA SER A 151 16.37 -4.70 -3.56
C SER A 151 15.07 -4.06 -4.05
N SER A 152 15.15 -2.86 -4.62
CA SER A 152 13.98 -2.07 -4.95
C SER A 152 13.38 -2.53 -6.28
N PRO A 153 12.08 -2.92 -6.32
CA PRO A 153 11.40 -3.13 -7.58
C PRO A 153 11.36 -1.83 -8.37
N ARG A 154 11.45 -1.90 -9.70
CA ARG A 154 11.28 -0.69 -10.53
C ARG A 154 9.87 -0.09 -10.32
N PRO A 155 9.71 1.24 -10.42
CA PRO A 155 8.44 1.94 -10.23
C PRO A 155 7.20 1.26 -10.81
N GLN A 156 7.23 0.79 -12.07
CA GLN A 156 6.05 0.15 -12.69
C GLN A 156 5.72 -1.22 -12.07
N ILE A 157 6.70 -1.94 -11.53
CA ILE A 157 6.47 -3.20 -10.81
C ILE A 157 5.83 -2.92 -9.46
N ARG A 158 6.29 -1.90 -8.72
CA ARG A 158 5.77 -1.54 -7.38
C ARG A 158 4.27 -1.31 -7.39
N VAL A 159 3.81 -0.42 -8.27
CA VAL A 159 2.40 -0.04 -8.41
C VAL A 159 1.51 -1.19 -8.92
N ASN A 160 2.00 -1.99 -9.89
CA ASN A 160 1.25 -3.14 -10.39
C ASN A 160 1.19 -4.27 -9.36
N ALA A 161 2.25 -4.46 -8.58
CA ALA A 161 2.27 -5.41 -7.47
C ALA A 161 1.22 -5.04 -6.41
N ILE A 162 1.15 -3.76 -6.03
CA ILE A 162 0.10 -3.26 -5.12
C ILE A 162 -1.30 -3.56 -5.70
N ALA A 163 -1.54 -3.23 -6.96
CA ALA A 163 -2.82 -3.48 -7.63
C ALA A 163 -3.23 -4.96 -7.60
N GLN A 164 -2.29 -5.85 -7.92
CA GLN A 164 -2.53 -7.30 -7.94
C GLN A 164 -2.62 -7.93 -6.54
N GLN A 165 -1.97 -7.35 -5.53
CA GLN A 165 -1.97 -7.87 -4.16
C GLN A 165 -3.11 -7.29 -3.29
N MET A 166 -3.88 -6.32 -3.80
CA MET A 166 -4.96 -5.68 -3.06
C MET A 166 -6.31 -5.87 -3.76
N LYS A 167 -7.20 -6.65 -3.15
CA LYS A 167 -8.58 -6.82 -3.62
C LYS A 167 -9.31 -5.47 -3.81
N GLY A 168 -9.04 -4.51 -2.93
CA GLY A 168 -9.59 -3.15 -3.03
C GLY A 168 -9.27 -2.43 -4.35
N PHE A 169 -8.15 -2.74 -5.02
CA PHE A 169 -7.87 -2.21 -6.36
C PHE A 169 -8.83 -2.79 -7.41
N THR A 170 -8.97 -4.12 -7.42
CA THR A 170 -9.89 -4.82 -8.31
C THR A 170 -11.32 -4.31 -8.14
N GLU A 171 -11.75 -4.09 -6.90
CA GLU A 171 -13.08 -3.54 -6.58
C GLU A 171 -13.21 -2.08 -7.03
N ALA A 172 -12.23 -1.22 -6.75
CA ALA A 172 -12.27 0.20 -7.11
C ALA A 172 -12.30 0.46 -8.63
N PHE A 173 -11.67 -0.42 -9.42
CA PHE A 173 -11.60 -0.27 -10.89
C PHE A 173 -12.47 -1.27 -11.66
N GLY A 174 -13.19 -2.16 -10.97
CA GLY A 174 -14.03 -3.16 -11.61
C GLY A 174 -13.26 -4.15 -12.50
N CYS A 175 -12.02 -4.50 -12.10
CA CYS A 175 -11.17 -5.40 -12.89
C CYS A 175 -11.81 -6.80 -13.01
N GLN A 176 -11.68 -7.38 -14.20
CA GLN A 176 -12.14 -8.72 -14.53
C GLN A 176 -11.00 -9.73 -14.38
N LYS A 177 -11.29 -11.02 -14.19
CA LYS A 177 -10.28 -12.09 -13.98
C LYS A 177 -9.19 -12.15 -15.06
N ASN A 178 -9.50 -11.67 -16.26
CA ASN A 178 -8.62 -11.73 -17.42
C ASN A 178 -7.77 -10.46 -17.55
N ASP A 179 -8.03 -9.43 -16.73
CA ASP A 179 -7.28 -8.20 -16.73
C ASP A 179 -5.93 -8.42 -16.04
N ARG A 180 -4.88 -7.80 -16.58
CA ARG A 180 -3.51 -7.91 -16.04
C ARG A 180 -3.40 -7.53 -14.56
N ASN A 181 -4.19 -6.56 -14.12
CA ASN A 181 -4.16 -6.05 -12.74
C ASN A 181 -5.34 -6.57 -11.90
N TYR A 182 -5.98 -7.66 -12.34
CA TYR A 182 -6.85 -8.42 -11.46
C TYR A 182 -6.06 -8.93 -10.26
N VAL A 183 -6.71 -8.95 -9.11
CA VAL A 183 -6.13 -9.47 -7.89
C VAL A 183 -5.63 -10.90 -8.09
N THR A 184 -4.39 -11.18 -7.67
CA THR A 184 -3.83 -12.52 -7.78
C THR A 184 -4.57 -13.49 -6.86
N GLU A 185 -4.65 -14.76 -7.27
CA GLU A 185 -5.27 -15.82 -6.47
C GLU A 185 -4.59 -15.97 -5.10
N LYS A 186 -3.26 -15.81 -5.06
CA LYS A 186 -2.47 -15.92 -3.82
C LYS A 186 -1.98 -14.54 -3.38
N GLN A 187 -2.70 -13.93 -2.44
CA GLN A 187 -2.27 -12.72 -1.77
C GLN A 187 -1.23 -13.04 -0.69
N CYS A 188 -0.08 -12.39 -0.75
CA CYS A 188 0.92 -12.43 0.32
C CYS A 188 0.51 -11.43 1.40
N ASN A 189 0.47 -11.82 2.66
CA ASN A 189 0.01 -10.96 3.76
C ASN A 189 0.53 -11.46 5.13
N ILE A 190 1.36 -10.65 5.78
CA ILE A 190 1.92 -10.93 7.12
C ILE A 190 0.91 -10.74 8.26
N HIS A 191 -0.16 -9.99 7.99
CA HIS A 191 -1.23 -9.70 8.92
C HIS A 191 -2.50 -10.53 8.65
N ALA A 192 -2.49 -11.43 7.66
CA ALA A 192 -3.59 -12.36 7.48
C ALA A 192 -3.56 -13.38 8.62
N SER A 193 -4.48 -13.22 9.57
CA SER A 193 -4.80 -14.27 10.53
C SER A 193 -5.13 -15.56 9.79
N LYS A 194 -4.57 -16.68 10.26
CA LYS A 194 -4.63 -18.06 9.72
C LYS A 194 -6.03 -18.64 9.46
N ASP A 195 -7.10 -17.88 9.65
CA ASP A 195 -8.47 -18.36 9.63
C ASP A 195 -9.12 -18.38 8.22
N MET A 196 -8.37 -18.01 7.18
CA MET A 196 -8.86 -18.01 5.78
C MET A 196 -8.56 -19.31 5.01
N ASP A 197 -7.85 -20.28 5.61
CA ASP A 197 -7.56 -21.59 4.98
C ASP A 197 -8.48 -22.71 5.53
N GLY A 198 -9.73 -22.35 5.82
CA GLY A 198 -10.77 -23.27 6.25
C GLY A 198 -11.69 -23.66 5.10
N GLY A 199 -11.27 -24.62 4.27
CA GLY A 199 -12.22 -25.45 3.52
C GLY A 199 -12.10 -25.42 2.00
N ARG A 200 -11.40 -26.42 1.48
CA ARG A 200 -11.58 -26.93 0.13
C ARG A 200 -12.95 -27.61 0.03
N ASP A 201 -13.50 -27.58 -1.18
CA ASP A 201 -14.63 -28.34 -1.74
C ASP A 201 -16.00 -27.65 -1.64
N SER A 202 -16.44 -27.04 -2.75
CA SER A 202 -17.75 -27.30 -3.41
C SER A 202 -17.97 -26.33 -4.59
N GLU A 203 -18.38 -26.92 -5.71
CA GLU A 203 -18.88 -26.27 -6.92
C GLU A 203 -20.12 -25.40 -6.66
N ASP A 204 -20.34 -24.42 -7.54
CA ASP A 204 -21.56 -23.66 -7.80
C ASP A 204 -22.24 -22.92 -6.62
N SER A 205 -22.05 -21.60 -6.54
CA SER A 205 -23.15 -20.66 -6.21
C SER A 205 -22.71 -19.18 -6.28
N GLU A 206 -23.59 -18.42 -6.92
CA GLU A 206 -23.83 -16.97 -6.98
C GLU A 206 -23.06 -16.01 -6.06
N ALA A 207 -22.69 -14.89 -6.69
CA ALA A 207 -22.11 -13.71 -6.06
C ALA A 207 -23.03 -13.11 -4.98
N VAL A 208 -22.73 -13.40 -3.72
CA VAL A 208 -23.19 -12.61 -2.57
C VAL A 208 -22.01 -11.81 -2.03
N THR A 209 -22.09 -10.49 -2.22
CA THR A 209 -21.16 -9.52 -1.67
C THR A 209 -21.35 -9.44 -0.15
N GLN A 210 -20.62 -10.23 0.62
CA GLN A 210 -20.44 -9.99 2.06
C GLN A 210 -19.19 -9.13 2.28
N SER A 211 -19.41 -7.91 2.79
CA SER A 211 -18.39 -7.06 3.37
C SER A 211 -17.72 -7.79 4.54
N VAL A 212 -16.41 -7.99 4.45
CA VAL A 212 -15.59 -8.59 5.50
C VAL A 212 -15.51 -7.60 6.66
N ASP A 213 -16.07 -7.97 7.81
CA ASP A 213 -15.98 -7.20 9.06
C ASP A 213 -14.58 -7.42 9.65
N PHE A 214 -13.73 -6.41 9.50
CA PHE A 214 -12.40 -6.40 10.13
C PHE A 214 -12.57 -6.29 11.64
N SER A 215 -12.24 -7.38 12.35
CA SER A 215 -12.33 -7.50 13.80
C SER A 215 -11.77 -6.27 14.55
N LYS A 216 -12.55 -5.78 15.52
CA LYS A 216 -12.40 -4.49 16.20
C LYS A 216 -11.17 -4.33 17.10
N ASP A 217 -10.43 -5.39 17.42
CA ASP A 217 -9.45 -5.34 18.51
C ASP A 217 -7.97 -5.53 18.09
N GLY A 218 -7.68 -5.64 16.78
CA GLY A 218 -6.31 -5.80 16.24
C GLY A 218 -5.69 -4.57 15.55
N PRO A 219 -6.42 -3.77 14.75
CA PRO A 219 -5.78 -2.73 13.89
C PRO A 219 -5.58 -1.36 14.54
N GLN A 220 -6.29 -1.04 15.64
CA GLN A 220 -6.31 0.32 16.19
C GLN A 220 -4.95 0.73 16.78
N ALA A 221 -4.25 -0.19 17.45
CA ALA A 221 -2.94 0.08 18.04
C ALA A 221 -1.86 0.28 16.96
N ALA A 222 -1.91 -0.51 15.89
CA ALA A 222 -1.01 -0.36 14.75
C ALA A 222 -1.28 0.94 13.99
N SER A 223 -2.55 1.32 13.79
CA SER A 223 -2.90 2.59 13.13
C SER A 223 -2.48 3.81 13.95
N ASP A 224 -2.64 3.77 15.28
CA ASP A 224 -2.25 4.87 16.17
C ASP A 224 -0.73 4.98 16.30
N ALA A 225 -0.02 3.86 16.34
CA ALA A 225 1.45 3.83 16.33
C ALA A 225 2.00 4.38 15.00
N MET A 226 1.44 3.96 13.87
CA MET A 226 1.79 4.47 12.55
C MET A 226 1.51 5.97 12.47
N ALA A 227 0.32 6.45 12.87
CA ALA A 227 -0.01 7.87 12.85
C ALA A 227 0.97 8.73 13.69
N ARG A 228 1.41 8.24 14.85
CA ARG A 228 2.44 8.91 15.67
C ARG A 228 3.83 8.84 15.05
N PHE A 229 4.15 7.74 14.38
CA PHE A 229 5.41 7.60 13.65
C PHE A 229 5.46 8.58 12.46
N TYR A 230 4.36 8.76 11.73
CA TYR A 230 4.22 9.77 10.68
C TYR A 230 4.44 11.19 11.22
N GLU A 231 3.90 11.51 12.41
CA GLU A 231 4.17 12.79 13.06
C GLU A 231 5.67 12.96 13.35
N LEU A 232 6.31 11.96 13.98
CA LEU A 232 7.72 12.02 14.37
C LEU A 232 8.68 12.07 13.18
N TYR A 233 8.45 11.23 12.16
CA TYR A 233 9.25 11.20 10.94
C TYR A 233 9.19 12.55 10.23
N PHE A 234 8.01 13.18 10.18
CA PHE A 234 7.86 14.51 9.59
C PHE A 234 8.58 15.59 10.42
N TYR A 235 8.50 15.55 11.75
CA TYR A 235 9.28 16.45 12.60
C TYR A 235 10.78 16.30 12.37
N LEU A 236 11.28 15.07 12.26
CA LEU A 236 12.68 14.78 11.97
C LEU A 236 13.10 15.27 10.58
N PHE A 237 12.30 15.01 9.55
CA PHE A 237 12.57 15.46 8.19
C PHE A 237 12.60 16.99 8.09
N VAL A 238 11.64 17.69 8.71
CA VAL A 238 11.62 19.17 8.77
C VAL A 238 12.81 19.73 9.54
N LEU A 239 13.23 19.06 10.63
CA LEU A 239 14.41 19.47 11.39
C LEU A 239 15.69 19.32 10.57
N VAL A 240 15.86 18.21 9.86
CA VAL A 240 17.03 17.97 8.99
C VAL A 240 17.05 18.95 7.82
N ALA A 241 15.91 19.20 7.17
CA ALA A 241 15.80 20.15 6.06
C ALA A 241 16.07 21.62 6.47
N ARG A 242 15.96 21.96 7.75
CA ARG A 242 16.32 23.29 8.29
C ARG A 242 17.80 23.42 8.68
N MET A 243 18.52 22.31 8.78
CA MET A 243 19.95 22.30 9.12
C MET A 243 20.85 22.27 7.88
N LEU A 244 20.27 22.04 6.70
CA LEU A 244 20.91 22.12 5.38
C LEU A 244 20.58 23.46 4.73
#